data_AF-A0A946TWH8-F1
#
_entry.id   AF-A0A946TWH8-F1
#
_cell.length_a   1.000
_cell.length_b   1.000
_cell.length_c   1.000
_cell.angle_alpha   90.00
_cell.angle_beta   90.00
_cell.angle_gamma   90.00
#
_symmetry.space_group_name_H-M   'P 1'
#
loop_
_entity.id
_entity.type
_entity.pdbx_description
1 polymer ?
#
loop_
_entity_poly.entity_id
_entity_poly.type
_entity_poly.pdbx_seq_one_letter_code
_entity_poly.pdbx_strand_id
1 'polypeptide(L)'
;MFKQSFSKAFTLLESMLAITVISGIASAGYVGFIEIKAATKATKLEQDIAVINKALRVYEAHGGQLDVNLAPKEIIKKLKTVASENTHREIIGLRESMIDSRLELVMQSEAEASTRKPRALWDLHTKRFIVARGGDLGIESFRMNEELGRSQSLVEDRESTLRLAKKSNWVWDYDDKNVIKNGLVIPINLDQGDSLPLASSANYTGSLNLNAPSFSSAGGNYELYNFEAFRVSLSNPNPEGSSRIFYSLDGNNWTLYSGQNFEINPGDRVAAMAASLKPGSWADSGVILNAYNADPVQLEIGLSAFHNPINYEQLGGRMVSSKNDAATGSPVFVSLLNSENIPNRYQSSDHFKIAWSFDGSDPLAIIDNIEQRFSGGFAGTELGYTLDDWGGRDEFEVKVVAKSLNPGILTDSPISKISIGIDKMRLGPPTGNVNESGDLVGDQKIAMSPMA
;
A
#
# COMPACT_ATOMS: atom_id res chain seq x y z
N MET A 1 53.23 19.05 73.38
CA MET A 1 52.62 18.91 72.05
C MET A 1 53.63 19.41 71.02
N PHE A 2 54.42 18.50 70.46
CA PHE A 2 55.56 18.84 69.58
C PHE A 2 55.06 19.24 68.19
N LYS A 3 55.38 20.47 67.75
CA LYS A 3 55.32 20.87 66.34
C LYS A 3 56.51 20.25 65.62
N GLN A 4 56.28 19.27 64.76
CA GLN A 4 57.27 18.83 63.77
C GLN A 4 57.13 19.68 62.51
N SER A 5 58.13 20.54 62.29
CA SER A 5 58.40 21.18 61.01
C SER A 5 59.17 20.17 60.14
N PHE A 6 58.55 19.67 59.07
CA PHE A 6 59.26 18.98 58.00
C PHE A 6 59.60 20.00 56.90
N SER A 7 60.79 20.59 57.00
CA SER A 7 61.47 21.18 55.85
C SER A 7 62.52 20.17 55.38
N LYS A 8 62.22 19.43 54.32
CA LYS A 8 63.22 18.68 53.54
C LYS A 8 63.44 19.44 52.25
N ALA A 9 64.69 19.83 52.01
CA ALA A 9 65.13 20.42 50.76
C ALA A 9 64.87 19.43 49.60
N PHE A 10 64.12 19.87 48.59
CA PHE A 10 63.93 19.14 47.34
C PHE A 10 65.28 18.89 46.68
N THR A 11 65.61 17.62 46.43
CA THR A 11 66.88 17.25 45.79
C THR A 11 66.78 17.42 44.28
N LEU A 12 67.85 17.90 43.62
CA LEU A 12 67.89 18.13 42.17
C LEU A 12 67.54 16.88 41.34
N LEU A 13 67.85 15.69 41.88
CA LEU A 13 67.50 14.39 41.31
C LEU A 13 65.98 14.18 41.23
N GLU A 14 65.24 14.58 42.26
CA GLU A 14 63.79 14.43 42.35
C GLU A 14 63.08 15.36 41.35
N SER A 15 63.61 16.58 41.17
CA SER A 15 63.16 17.50 40.12
C SER A 15 63.45 16.97 38.70
N MET A 16 64.63 16.39 38.44
CA MET A 16 64.96 15.80 37.13
C MET A 16 64.13 14.56 36.81
N LEU A 17 63.89 13.71 37.82
CA LEU A 17 63.02 12.53 37.68
C LEU A 17 61.59 12.95 37.36
N ALA A 18 61.05 13.96 38.06
CA ALA A 18 59.73 14.51 37.79
C ALA A 18 59.61 15.06 36.36
N ILE A 19 60.60 15.82 35.88
CA ILE A 19 60.59 16.38 34.52
C ILE A 19 60.61 15.28 33.45
N THR A 20 61.39 14.22 33.68
CA THR A 20 61.51 13.10 32.74
C THR A 20 60.22 12.29 32.68
N VAL A 21 59.59 12.02 33.83
CA VAL A 21 58.29 11.34 33.90
C VAL A 21 57.19 12.18 33.25
N ILE A 22 57.15 13.49 33.52
CA ILE A 22 56.17 14.40 32.90
C ILE A 22 56.39 14.47 31.38
N SER A 23 57.63 14.51 30.91
CA SER A 23 57.95 14.54 29.47
C SER A 23 57.59 13.23 28.76
N GLY A 24 57.84 12.09 29.41
CA GLY A 24 57.45 10.77 28.90
C GLY A 24 55.93 10.64 28.75
N ILE A 25 55.18 11.05 29.79
CA ILE A 25 53.71 11.03 29.77
C ILE A 25 53.17 12.04 28.74
N ALA A 26 53.75 13.23 28.64
CA ALA A 26 53.35 14.24 27.67
C ALA A 26 53.58 13.79 26.22
N SER A 27 54.69 13.10 25.94
CA SER A 27 54.99 12.58 24.59
C SER A 27 53.99 11.50 24.16
N ALA A 28 53.68 10.54 25.04
CA ALA A 28 52.66 9.52 24.77
C ALA A 28 51.25 10.13 24.65
N GLY A 29 50.92 11.11 25.49
CA GLY A 29 49.64 11.83 25.43
C GLY A 29 49.47 12.65 24.15
N TYR A 30 50.55 13.20 23.60
CA TYR A 30 50.51 14.01 22.37
C TYR A 30 50.11 13.19 21.13
N VAL A 31 50.63 11.95 20.99
CA VAL A 31 50.26 11.05 19.89
C VAL A 31 48.77 10.70 19.95
N GLY A 32 48.28 10.32 21.14
CA GLY A 32 46.86 10.05 21.35
C GLY A 32 45.96 11.27 21.09
N PHE A 33 46.40 12.47 21.46
CA PHE A 33 45.65 13.71 21.22
C PHE A 33 45.51 14.05 19.73
N ILE A 34 46.54 13.79 18.91
CA ILE A 34 46.48 14.00 17.46
C ILE A 34 45.46 13.05 16.81
N GLU A 35 45.47 11.77 17.20
CA GLU A 35 44.51 10.78 16.69
C GLU A 35 43.08 11.12 17.06
N ILE A 36 42.84 11.53 18.32
CA ILE A 36 41.53 11.99 18.77
C ILE A 36 41.07 13.21 17.96
N LYS A 37 41.94 14.20 17.74
CA LYS A 37 41.60 15.39 16.96
C LYS A 37 41.25 15.03 15.50
N ALA A 38 41.94 14.06 14.90
CA ALA A 38 41.65 13.60 13.55
C ALA A 38 40.33 12.80 13.49
N ALA A 39 40.07 11.93 14.48
CA ALA A 39 38.83 11.18 14.60
C ALA A 39 37.62 12.11 14.80
N THR A 40 37.72 13.09 15.70
CA THR A 40 36.65 14.08 15.94
C THR A 40 36.32 14.87 14.68
N LYS A 41 37.33 15.24 13.87
CA LYS A 41 37.09 15.91 12.58
C LYS A 41 36.35 14.99 11.60
N ALA A 42 36.70 13.70 11.55
CA ALA A 42 36.03 12.72 10.70
C ALA A 42 34.57 12.53 11.11
N THR A 43 34.31 12.31 12.39
CA THR A 43 32.95 12.15 12.95
C THR A 43 32.12 13.41 12.74
N LYS A 44 32.71 14.60 12.94
CA LYS A 44 32.01 15.85 12.65
C LYS A 44 31.63 15.95 11.17
N LEU A 45 32.55 15.63 10.26
CA LEU A 45 32.27 15.68 8.82
C LEU A 45 31.14 14.70 8.43
N GLU A 46 31.14 13.49 9.00
CA GLU A 46 30.08 12.50 8.81
C GLU A 46 28.71 13.02 9.30
N GLN A 47 28.67 13.64 10.48
CA GLN A 47 27.46 14.25 11.03
C GLN A 47 26.96 15.42 10.16
N ASP A 48 27.86 16.32 9.76
CA ASP A 48 27.54 17.47 8.90
C ASP A 48 26.95 16.99 7.56
N ILE A 49 27.54 15.95 6.94
CA ILE A 49 27.04 15.35 5.70
C ILE A 49 25.67 14.71 5.89
N ALA A 50 25.44 14.02 7.01
CA ALA A 50 24.14 13.44 7.30
C ALA A 50 23.05 14.53 7.42
N VAL A 51 23.36 15.67 8.03
CA VAL A 51 22.45 16.81 8.12
C VAL A 51 22.18 17.41 6.73
N ILE A 52 23.22 17.60 5.92
CA ILE A 52 23.08 18.15 4.55
C ILE A 52 22.27 17.21 3.67
N ASN A 53 22.50 15.90 3.72
CA ASN A 53 21.73 14.93 2.96
C ASN A 53 20.25 14.90 3.38
N LYS A 54 19.95 15.14 4.66
CA LYS A 54 18.57 15.32 5.13
C LYS A 54 17.96 16.61 4.56
N ALA A 55 18.69 17.72 4.63
CA ALA A 55 18.26 18.99 4.07
C ALA A 55 17.99 18.89 2.55
N LEU A 56 18.80 18.12 1.84
CA LEU A 56 18.63 17.84 0.41
C LEU A 56 17.33 17.09 0.11
N ARG A 57 17.00 16.07 0.90
CA ARG A 57 15.74 15.32 0.76
C ARG A 57 14.53 16.22 1.02
N VAL A 58 14.61 17.06 2.05
CA VAL A 58 13.56 18.04 2.37
C VAL A 58 13.41 19.06 1.24
N TYR A 59 14.52 19.52 0.66
CA TYR A 59 14.54 20.41 -0.49
C TYR A 59 13.82 19.81 -1.70
N GLU A 60 14.14 18.57 -2.08
CA GLU A 60 13.48 17.86 -3.18
C GLU A 60 11.99 17.61 -2.88
N ALA A 61 11.64 17.22 -1.64
CA ALA A 61 10.25 17.02 -1.22
C ALA A 61 9.39 18.29 -1.32
N HIS A 62 9.99 19.47 -1.14
CA HIS A 62 9.31 20.76 -1.29
C HIS A 62 9.39 21.34 -2.72
N GLY A 63 9.76 20.54 -3.71
CA GLY A 63 9.72 20.93 -5.12
C GLY A 63 11.01 21.59 -5.63
N GLY A 64 12.10 21.51 -4.87
CA GLY A 64 13.40 21.95 -5.31
C GLY A 64 14.01 21.00 -6.34
N GLN A 65 14.45 21.52 -7.48
CA GLN A 65 15.07 20.71 -8.53
C GLN A 65 16.60 20.79 -8.47
N LEU A 66 17.23 19.62 -8.36
CA LEU A 66 18.68 19.46 -8.44
C LEU A 66 19.04 18.84 -9.79
N ASP A 67 19.77 19.59 -10.61
CA ASP A 67 20.35 19.06 -11.83
C ASP A 67 21.49 18.10 -11.47
N VAL A 68 21.49 16.95 -12.13
CA VAL A 68 22.36 15.80 -11.86
C VAL A 68 23.84 16.18 -12.07
N ASN A 69 24.14 17.18 -12.90
CA ASN A 69 25.52 17.57 -13.25
C ASN A 69 26.07 18.76 -12.44
N LEU A 70 25.41 19.17 -11.36
CA LEU A 70 25.86 20.34 -10.59
C LEU A 70 27.12 20.04 -9.76
N ALA A 71 28.03 21.01 -9.73
CA ALA A 71 29.18 20.97 -8.85
C ALA A 71 28.72 21.03 -7.37
N PRO A 72 29.47 20.40 -6.43
CA PRO A 72 29.15 20.39 -5.00
C PRO A 72 28.81 21.77 -4.41
N LYS A 73 29.53 22.81 -4.85
CA LYS A 73 29.31 24.20 -4.39
C LYS A 73 27.97 24.76 -4.84
N GLU A 74 27.53 24.45 -6.06
CA GLU A 74 26.26 24.93 -6.60
C GLU A 74 25.07 24.23 -5.94
N ILE A 75 25.22 22.97 -5.54
CA ILE A 75 24.18 22.23 -4.79
C ILE A 75 23.94 22.89 -3.43
N ILE A 76 25.00 23.17 -2.68
CA ILE A 76 24.89 23.86 -1.39
C ILE A 76 24.35 25.28 -1.58
N LYS A 77 24.73 25.97 -2.66
CA LYS A 77 24.17 27.28 -3.00
C LYS A 77 22.66 27.22 -3.25
N LYS A 78 22.15 26.17 -3.89
CA LYS A 78 20.71 25.92 -4.02
C LYS A 78 20.04 25.66 -2.68
N LEU A 79 20.67 24.92 -1.77
CA LEU A 79 20.11 24.73 -0.42
C LEU A 79 20.03 26.02 0.40
N LYS A 80 20.81 27.05 0.02
CA LYS A 80 20.76 28.40 0.62
C LYS A 80 19.65 29.29 0.03
N THR A 81 18.95 28.87 -1.02
CA THR A 81 17.95 29.70 -1.66
C THR A 81 16.66 29.73 -0.84
N VAL A 82 15.93 30.83 -0.96
CA VAL A 82 14.60 31.05 -0.38
C VAL A 82 13.57 30.99 -1.50
N ALA A 83 12.37 30.46 -1.22
CA ALA A 83 11.30 30.42 -2.21
C ALA A 83 10.88 31.84 -2.61
N SER A 84 10.63 32.08 -3.91
CA SER A 84 10.17 33.39 -4.40
C SER A 84 8.82 33.77 -3.82
N GLU A 85 8.50 35.06 -3.75
CA GLU A 85 7.23 35.57 -3.19
C GLU A 85 6.00 34.93 -3.86
N ASN A 86 6.09 34.63 -5.16
CA ASN A 86 5.02 33.96 -5.91
C ASN A 86 4.87 32.51 -5.46
N THR A 87 5.98 31.79 -5.32
CA THR A 87 5.97 30.40 -4.87
C THR A 87 5.73 30.27 -3.36
N HIS A 88 6.09 31.28 -2.57
CA HIS A 88 5.93 31.33 -1.12
C HIS A 88 4.46 31.27 -0.71
N ARG A 89 3.57 31.84 -1.53
CA ARG A 89 2.12 31.79 -1.32
C ARG A 89 1.49 30.47 -1.73
N GLU A 90 2.13 29.75 -2.64
CA GLU A 90 1.61 28.51 -3.22
C GLU A 90 2.20 27.27 -2.54
N ILE A 91 3.40 27.31 -1.95
CA ILE A 91 4.04 26.14 -1.34
C ILE A 91 3.59 25.89 0.10
N ILE A 92 3.40 24.61 0.37
CA ILE A 92 3.10 24.05 1.68
C ILE A 92 4.39 23.43 2.22
N GLY A 93 4.85 23.94 3.37
CA GLY A 93 6.08 23.48 4.03
C GLY A 93 7.16 24.56 4.14
N LEU A 94 8.44 24.15 4.13
CA LEU A 94 9.55 25.02 4.48
C LEU A 94 9.88 25.99 3.32
N ARG A 95 9.60 27.28 3.56
CA ARG A 95 9.75 28.37 2.57
C ARG A 95 11.10 29.06 2.63
N GLU A 96 11.77 28.91 3.76
CA GLU A 96 13.08 29.51 4.03
C GLU A 96 14.22 28.63 3.47
N SER A 97 15.44 29.05 3.79
CA SER A 97 16.66 28.32 3.45
C SER A 97 16.71 26.98 4.21
N MET A 98 17.17 25.92 3.53
CA MET A 98 17.27 24.57 4.12
C MET A 98 18.49 24.42 5.01
N ILE A 99 19.49 25.27 4.79
CA ILE A 99 20.73 25.34 5.56
C ILE A 99 21.03 26.80 5.92
N ASP A 100 21.83 27.01 6.97
CA ASP A 100 22.24 28.36 7.36
C ASP A 100 23.03 29.04 6.23
N SER A 101 22.67 30.28 5.88
CA SER A 101 23.36 31.05 4.84
C SER A 101 24.83 31.29 5.17
N ARG A 102 25.17 31.29 6.48
CA ARG A 102 26.53 31.42 7.02
C ARG A 102 27.40 30.19 6.78
N LEU A 103 26.84 29.07 6.31
CA LEU A 103 27.60 27.84 6.11
C LEU A 103 28.61 27.99 4.95
N GLU A 104 29.89 28.00 5.24
CA GLU A 104 30.97 28.04 4.27
C GLU A 104 31.58 26.64 4.03
N LEU A 105 31.88 26.36 2.75
CA LEU A 105 32.52 25.13 2.31
C LEU A 105 34.04 25.34 2.24
N VAL A 106 34.78 24.63 3.08
CA VAL A 106 36.25 24.59 2.96
C VAL A 106 36.63 23.41 2.08
N MET A 107 37.11 23.70 0.87
CA MET A 107 37.62 22.68 -0.04
C MET A 107 39.03 22.25 0.38
N GLN A 108 39.36 20.98 0.15
CA GLN A 108 40.72 20.50 0.32
C GLN A 108 41.66 21.11 -0.73
N SER A 109 42.92 21.33 -0.34
CA SER A 109 44.01 21.60 -1.28
C SER A 109 44.42 20.32 -2.04
N GLU A 110 45.04 20.46 -3.21
CA GLU A 110 45.52 19.32 -4.01
C GLU A 110 46.52 18.44 -3.23
N ALA A 111 47.37 19.06 -2.41
CA ALA A 111 48.30 18.36 -1.52
C ALA A 111 47.56 17.52 -0.46
N GLU A 112 46.45 18.01 0.06
CA GLU A 112 45.65 17.29 1.06
C GLU A 112 44.76 16.21 0.44
N ALA A 113 44.31 16.39 -0.80
CA ALA A 113 43.54 15.38 -1.54
C ALA A 113 44.35 14.07 -1.74
N SER A 114 45.68 14.19 -1.84
CA SER A 114 46.62 13.05 -1.91
C SER A 114 46.75 12.25 -0.60
N THR A 115 46.25 12.81 0.52
CA THR A 115 46.30 12.17 1.84
C THR A 115 45.02 11.38 2.14
N ARG A 116 45.09 10.43 3.10
CA ARG A 116 43.94 9.64 3.57
C ARG A 116 42.96 10.41 4.48
N LYS A 117 42.97 11.74 4.43
CA LYS A 117 42.05 12.58 5.21
C LYS A 117 40.61 12.41 4.69
N PRO A 118 39.61 12.33 5.58
CA PRO A 118 38.21 12.24 5.17
C PRO A 118 37.76 13.52 4.44
N ARG A 119 36.93 13.35 3.41
CA ARG A 119 36.36 14.42 2.59
C ARG A 119 34.94 14.07 2.15
N ALA A 120 34.11 15.09 1.93
CA ALA A 120 32.80 14.92 1.31
C ALA A 120 32.94 14.99 -0.22
N LEU A 121 32.41 13.98 -0.92
CA LEU A 121 32.27 13.97 -2.37
C LEU A 121 30.78 13.89 -2.72
N TRP A 122 30.40 14.55 -3.81
CA TRP A 122 29.06 14.43 -4.35
C TRP A 122 28.98 13.20 -5.24
N ASP A 123 28.07 12.27 -4.92
CA ASP A 123 27.78 11.12 -5.75
C ASP A 123 26.62 11.45 -6.71
N LEU A 124 26.92 11.47 -8.01
CA LEU A 124 25.97 11.78 -9.09
C LEU A 124 24.86 10.73 -9.21
N HIS A 125 25.14 9.47 -8.88
CA HIS A 125 24.18 8.38 -9.03
C HIS A 125 23.18 8.34 -7.87
N THR A 126 23.68 8.53 -6.65
CA THR A 126 22.85 8.47 -5.44
C THR A 126 22.33 9.83 -4.98
N LYS A 127 22.69 10.92 -5.69
CA LYS A 127 22.34 12.32 -5.37
C LYS A 127 22.57 12.67 -3.90
N ARG A 128 23.70 12.26 -3.34
CA ARG A 128 24.04 12.50 -1.93
C ARG A 128 25.52 12.74 -1.76
N PHE A 129 25.88 13.38 -0.65
CA PHE A 129 27.26 13.49 -0.22
C PHE A 129 27.70 12.20 0.47
N ILE A 130 28.86 11.68 0.06
CA ILE A 130 29.52 10.51 0.65
C ILE A 130 30.86 10.90 1.26
N VAL A 131 31.26 10.23 2.35
CA VAL A 131 32.60 10.41 2.93
C VAL A 131 33.58 9.48 2.25
N ALA A 132 34.61 10.04 1.64
CA ALA A 132 35.71 9.31 1.04
C ALA A 132 37.04 9.64 1.75
N ARG A 133 37.97 8.69 1.74
CA ARG A 133 39.33 8.85 2.30
C ARG A 133 40.42 8.76 1.21
N GLY A 134 40.04 8.90 -0.06
CA GLY A 134 40.90 8.80 -1.25
C GLY A 134 40.13 9.21 -2.52
N GLY A 135 40.83 9.52 -3.62
CA GLY A 135 40.23 9.99 -4.88
C GLY A 135 40.22 11.52 -5.09
N ASP A 136 39.19 12.03 -5.75
CA ASP A 136 39.11 13.42 -6.23
C ASP A 136 39.05 14.50 -5.13
N LEU A 137 39.23 15.77 -5.54
CA LEU A 137 39.11 16.96 -4.70
C LEU A 137 37.69 17.04 -4.09
N GLY A 138 37.61 17.17 -2.76
CA GLY A 138 36.34 17.20 -2.02
C GLY A 138 36.29 18.28 -0.94
N ILE A 139 35.19 18.31 -0.20
CA ILE A 139 34.97 19.26 0.90
C ILE A 139 35.65 18.71 2.16
N GLU A 140 36.53 19.50 2.77
CA GLU A 140 37.25 19.15 4.01
C GLU A 140 36.34 19.32 5.24
N SER A 141 35.65 20.46 5.33
CA SER A 141 34.82 20.80 6.48
C SER A 141 33.79 21.87 6.14
N PHE A 142 32.68 21.82 6.88
CA PHE A 142 31.67 22.87 6.89
C PHE A 142 31.93 23.78 8.11
N ARG A 143 32.01 25.09 7.87
CA ARG A 143 32.29 26.09 8.91
C ARG A 143 31.26 27.20 8.85
N MET A 144 30.95 27.82 9.98
CA MET A 144 30.10 29.01 9.99
C MET A 144 30.97 30.24 9.78
N ASN A 145 30.59 31.08 8.83
CA ASN A 145 31.20 32.37 8.56
C ASN A 145 30.14 33.47 8.75
N GLU A 146 30.31 34.27 9.80
CA GLU A 146 29.38 35.33 10.19
C GLU A 146 29.29 36.46 9.15
N GLU A 147 30.29 36.63 8.28
CA GLU A 147 30.27 37.64 7.22
C GLU A 147 29.27 37.29 6.12
N LEU A 148 29.07 35.98 5.84
CA LEU A 148 28.11 35.51 4.84
C LEU A 148 26.66 35.70 5.27
N GLY A 149 26.40 35.81 6.58
CA GLY A 149 25.06 36.04 7.14
C GLY A 149 24.49 37.42 6.84
N ARG A 150 25.31 38.35 6.33
CA ARG A 150 24.89 39.69 5.90
C ARG A 150 24.51 39.76 4.42
N SER A 151 24.77 38.70 3.64
CA SER A 151 24.39 38.64 2.23
C SER A 151 22.90 38.28 2.08
N GLN A 152 22.21 38.93 1.15
CA GLN A 152 20.80 38.63 0.87
C GLN A 152 20.68 37.21 0.32
N SER A 153 19.74 36.42 0.86
CA SER A 153 19.46 35.07 0.38
C SER A 153 18.99 35.12 -1.07
N LEU A 154 19.54 34.23 -1.90
CA LEU A 154 19.15 34.09 -3.30
C LEU A 154 17.73 33.52 -3.38
N VAL A 155 16.95 34.01 -4.33
CA VAL A 155 15.54 33.61 -4.50
C VAL A 155 15.43 32.59 -5.64
N GLU A 156 14.63 31.54 -5.44
CA GLU A 156 14.38 30.47 -6.43
C GLU A 156 12.89 30.14 -6.51
N ASP A 157 12.39 29.92 -7.74
CA ASP A 157 11.06 29.38 -7.98
C ASP A 157 11.11 27.85 -7.82
N ARG A 158 10.26 27.29 -6.95
CA ARG A 158 10.23 25.84 -6.66
C ARG A 158 8.92 25.22 -7.18
N GLU A 159 9.01 24.05 -7.81
CA GLU A 159 7.85 23.37 -8.36
C GLU A 159 7.32 22.33 -7.36
N SER A 160 6.49 22.77 -6.41
CA SER A 160 5.84 21.83 -5.49
C SER A 160 4.68 21.09 -6.16
N THR A 161 4.53 19.81 -5.81
CA THR A 161 3.43 18.93 -6.23
C THR A 161 2.11 19.23 -5.49
N LEU A 162 2.16 19.98 -4.38
CA LEU A 162 1.00 20.37 -3.59
C LEU A 162 0.98 21.90 -3.48
N ARG A 163 0.01 22.54 -4.13
CA ARG A 163 -0.11 24.01 -4.15
C ARG A 163 -1.30 24.47 -3.33
N LEU A 164 -1.15 25.57 -2.60
CA LEU A 164 -2.26 26.30 -1.99
C LEU A 164 -3.04 27.04 -3.08
N ALA A 165 -4.35 27.15 -2.89
CA ALA A 165 -5.20 27.77 -3.89
C ALA A 165 -4.87 29.25 -4.09
N LYS A 166 -4.65 29.65 -5.35
CA LYS A 166 -4.25 31.04 -5.67
C LYS A 166 -5.41 32.05 -5.58
N LYS A 167 -6.64 31.59 -5.82
CA LYS A 167 -7.83 32.46 -5.96
C LYS A 167 -9.08 31.96 -5.23
N SER A 168 -9.13 30.69 -4.82
CA SER A 168 -10.30 30.15 -4.15
C SER A 168 -10.18 30.29 -2.63
N ASN A 169 -11.32 30.32 -1.92
CA ASN A 169 -11.35 30.24 -0.46
C ASN A 169 -11.10 28.80 0.06
N TRP A 170 -10.80 27.87 -0.85
CA TRP A 170 -10.42 26.51 -0.52
C TRP A 170 -8.92 26.44 -0.28
N VAL A 171 -8.47 25.57 0.62
CA VAL A 171 -7.06 25.56 1.05
C VAL A 171 -6.10 25.03 -0.03
N TRP A 172 -6.55 24.12 -0.88
CA TRP A 172 -5.73 23.38 -1.86
C TRP A 172 -6.05 23.72 -3.32
N ASP A 173 -5.04 24.01 -4.14
CA ASP A 173 -5.15 23.98 -5.61
C ASP A 173 -4.73 22.60 -6.10
N TYR A 174 -5.50 22.01 -7.01
CA TYR A 174 -5.11 20.77 -7.70
C TYR A 174 -4.59 21.13 -9.09
N ASP A 175 -3.37 20.70 -9.41
CA ASP A 175 -2.82 20.79 -10.76
C ASP A 175 -2.93 19.42 -11.43
N ASP A 176 -3.96 19.24 -12.27
CA ASP A 176 -4.23 18.00 -13.02
C ASP A 176 -3.13 17.65 -14.06
N LYS A 177 -2.04 18.44 -14.15
CA LYS A 177 -1.02 18.28 -15.19
C LYS A 177 0.11 17.30 -14.86
N ASN A 178 0.19 16.77 -13.65
CA ASN A 178 1.20 15.78 -13.31
C ASN A 178 0.58 14.38 -13.28
N VAL A 179 0.69 13.68 -14.42
CA VAL A 179 0.48 12.23 -14.49
C VAL A 179 1.40 11.58 -13.46
N ILE A 180 0.82 11.09 -12.36
CA ILE A 180 1.52 10.25 -11.39
C ILE A 180 2.02 9.04 -12.18
N LYS A 181 3.34 8.96 -12.43
CA LYS A 181 3.94 7.75 -12.95
C LYS A 181 3.81 6.69 -11.85
N ASN A 182 2.88 5.74 -12.04
CA ASN A 182 2.83 4.51 -11.26
C ASN A 182 4.23 3.90 -11.19
N GLY A 183 4.76 3.72 -9.97
CA GLY A 183 6.04 3.03 -9.75
C GLY A 183 7.08 3.74 -8.88
N LEU A 184 6.83 4.94 -8.36
CA LEU A 184 7.74 5.54 -7.37
C LEU A 184 7.44 5.00 -5.96
N VAL A 185 7.87 3.76 -5.70
CA VAL A 185 8.08 3.30 -4.32
C VAL A 185 9.26 4.12 -3.79
N ILE A 186 8.99 5.10 -2.92
CA ILE A 186 10.03 5.73 -2.12
C ILE A 186 10.31 4.75 -0.98
N PRO A 187 11.44 4.02 -0.95
CA PRO A 187 11.78 3.23 0.21
C PRO A 187 12.05 4.20 1.37
N ILE A 188 11.12 4.28 2.31
CA ILE A 188 11.39 4.87 3.62
C ILE A 188 12.26 3.84 4.35
N ASN A 189 13.56 3.85 4.10
CA ASN A 189 14.51 3.26 5.03
C ASN A 189 14.48 4.14 6.29
N LEU A 190 13.59 3.77 7.23
CA LEU A 190 13.75 4.06 8.64
C LEU A 190 15.01 3.32 9.08
N ASP A 191 16.18 3.90 8.83
CA ASP A 191 17.39 3.48 9.54
C ASP A 191 17.06 3.58 11.03
N GLN A 192 17.15 2.44 11.72
CA GLN A 192 17.11 2.38 13.17
C GLN A 192 18.20 3.32 13.68
N GLY A 193 17.80 4.51 14.12
CA GLY A 193 18.73 5.48 14.68
C GLY A 193 19.35 4.87 15.93
N ASP A 194 20.67 4.72 15.91
CA ASP A 194 21.44 4.40 17.10
C ASP A 194 21.04 5.37 18.23
N SER A 195 20.86 4.80 19.42
CA SER A 195 20.42 5.53 20.62
C SER A 195 21.32 6.74 20.88
N LEU A 196 20.79 7.93 20.62
CA LEU A 196 21.44 9.17 21.05
C LEU A 196 21.52 9.18 22.59
N PRO A 197 22.65 9.60 23.19
CA PRO A 197 22.69 9.82 24.63
C PRO A 197 21.67 10.90 24.97
N LEU A 198 20.76 10.59 25.91
CA LEU A 198 19.76 11.52 26.44
C LEU A 198 20.46 12.82 26.86
N ALA A 199 20.24 13.88 26.10
CA ALA A 199 20.45 15.23 26.61
C ALA A 199 19.43 15.43 27.74
N SER A 200 19.89 15.46 29.00
CA SER A 200 19.04 15.82 30.12
C SER A 200 18.66 17.29 30.00
N SER A 201 17.48 17.58 29.44
CA SER A 201 16.87 18.90 29.60
C SER A 201 16.33 19.01 31.02
N ALA A 202 17.13 19.61 31.90
CA ALA A 202 16.59 20.19 33.11
C ALA A 202 15.61 21.29 32.68
N ASN A 203 14.34 21.16 33.10
CA ASN A 203 13.23 22.13 32.96
C ASN A 203 12.25 21.90 31.79
N TYR A 204 11.65 20.72 31.69
CA TYR A 204 10.31 20.58 31.13
C TYR A 204 9.32 20.27 32.27
N THR A 205 8.38 21.17 32.53
CA THR A 205 7.35 21.04 33.58
C THR A 205 5.98 20.63 33.01
N GLY A 206 5.90 20.35 31.71
CA GLY A 206 4.71 19.82 31.06
C GLY A 206 4.69 18.28 31.05
N SER A 207 3.52 17.69 30.80
CA SER A 207 3.43 16.25 30.52
C SER A 207 4.02 15.94 29.14
N LEU A 208 4.83 14.89 29.03
CA LEU A 208 5.38 14.45 27.75
C LEU A 208 4.28 13.73 26.95
N ASN A 209 4.12 14.05 25.67
CA ASN A 209 3.13 13.35 24.84
C ASN A 209 3.59 11.92 24.57
N LEU A 210 2.67 10.96 24.74
CA LEU A 210 2.89 9.59 24.30
C LEU A 210 2.94 9.50 22.77
N ASN A 211 3.77 8.61 22.27
CA ASN A 211 3.77 8.23 20.86
C ASN A 211 2.52 7.41 20.55
N ALA A 212 1.93 7.65 19.37
CA ALA A 212 0.78 6.87 18.92
C ALA A 212 1.19 5.41 18.69
N PRO A 213 0.26 4.44 18.85
CA PRO A 213 0.53 3.05 18.51
C PRO A 213 0.91 2.89 17.02
N SER A 214 1.46 1.74 16.64
CA SER A 214 1.65 1.41 15.23
C SER A 214 0.90 0.13 14.87
N PHE A 215 0.35 0.09 13.66
CA PHE A 215 -0.30 -1.10 13.10
C PHE A 215 0.74 -2.02 12.47
N SER A 216 0.55 -3.33 12.60
CA SER A 216 1.37 -4.35 11.93
C SER A 216 1.30 -4.28 10.41
N SER A 217 0.18 -3.78 9.88
CA SER A 217 -0.09 -3.62 8.45
C SER A 217 -0.64 -2.22 8.20
N ALA A 218 -0.10 -1.54 7.19
CA ALA A 218 -0.54 -0.21 6.79
C ALA A 218 -2.01 -0.23 6.34
N GLY A 219 -2.71 0.91 6.47
CA GLY A 219 -4.01 1.06 5.82
C GLY A 219 -3.84 1.18 4.31
N GLY A 220 -4.86 0.79 3.55
CA GLY A 220 -4.83 0.85 2.09
C GLY A 220 -5.78 -0.14 1.45
N ASN A 221 -5.55 -0.36 0.15
CA ASN A 221 -6.26 -1.36 -0.64
C ASN A 221 -5.46 -2.65 -0.68
N TYR A 222 -6.15 -3.77 -0.55
CA TYR A 222 -5.61 -5.11 -0.62
C TYR A 222 -6.47 -5.97 -1.54
N GLU A 223 -5.88 -6.99 -2.17
CA GLU A 223 -6.66 -7.97 -2.92
C GLU A 223 -7.66 -8.67 -1.99
N LEU A 224 -8.89 -8.91 -2.47
CA LEU A 224 -9.97 -9.50 -1.68
C LEU A 224 -9.57 -10.87 -1.07
N TYR A 225 -8.80 -11.66 -1.81
CA TYR A 225 -8.27 -12.96 -1.36
C TYR A 225 -7.48 -12.87 -0.04
N ASN A 226 -6.73 -11.79 0.17
CA ASN A 226 -5.90 -11.63 1.36
C ASN A 226 -6.72 -11.50 2.65
N PHE A 227 -7.99 -11.06 2.56
CA PHE A 227 -8.86 -10.86 3.71
C PHE A 227 -9.38 -12.16 4.36
N GLU A 228 -9.07 -13.35 3.81
CA GLU A 228 -9.38 -14.61 4.50
C GLU A 228 -8.57 -14.75 5.79
N ALA A 229 -7.26 -14.49 5.71
CA ALA A 229 -6.32 -14.59 6.82
C ALA A 229 -5.75 -13.24 7.28
N PHE A 230 -6.29 -12.12 6.78
CA PHE A 230 -5.80 -10.79 7.17
C PHE A 230 -6.07 -10.53 8.65
N ARG A 231 -5.01 -10.31 9.41
CA ARG A 231 -5.05 -10.05 10.85
C ARG A 231 -4.11 -8.90 11.16
N VAL A 232 -4.58 -7.97 11.98
CA VAL A 232 -3.83 -6.77 12.35
C VAL A 232 -3.57 -6.78 13.84
N SER A 233 -2.38 -6.32 14.22
CA SER A 233 -1.98 -6.13 15.61
C SER A 233 -1.46 -4.71 15.83
N LEU A 234 -1.52 -4.27 17.09
CA LEU A 234 -1.06 -2.95 17.52
C LEU A 234 0.21 -3.10 18.37
N SER A 235 1.19 -2.25 18.13
CA SER A 235 2.42 -2.16 18.92
C SER A 235 2.45 -0.87 19.74
N ASN A 236 2.97 -0.95 20.97
CA ASN A 236 3.16 0.19 21.86
C ASN A 236 4.62 0.67 21.81
N PRO A 237 4.92 1.82 21.18
CA PRO A 237 6.29 2.35 21.15
C PRO A 237 6.68 3.09 22.45
N ASN A 238 5.78 3.16 23.44
CA ASN A 238 6.01 3.91 24.68
C ASN A 238 6.71 3.06 25.76
N PRO A 239 7.41 3.69 26.73
CA PRO A 239 8.05 2.97 27.83
C PRO A 239 7.07 2.08 28.61
N GLU A 240 7.55 0.94 29.11
CA GLU A 240 6.72 0.00 29.86
C GLU A 240 6.05 0.67 31.09
N GLY A 241 4.77 0.39 31.30
CA GLY A 241 3.99 0.96 32.41
C GLY A 241 3.66 2.46 32.28
N SER A 242 3.94 3.09 31.14
CA SER A 242 3.55 4.48 30.86
C SER A 242 2.13 4.62 30.28
N SER A 243 1.66 3.65 29.49
CA SER A 243 0.41 3.75 28.74
C SER A 243 -0.31 2.41 28.52
N ARG A 244 -1.58 2.50 28.11
CA ARG A 244 -2.39 1.38 27.56
C ARG A 244 -2.94 1.75 26.20
N ILE A 245 -3.02 0.78 25.30
CA ILE A 245 -3.57 0.99 23.96
C ILE A 245 -5.09 0.79 23.99
N PHE A 246 -5.81 1.73 23.39
CA PHE A 246 -7.22 1.62 23.08
C PHE A 246 -7.41 1.65 21.56
N TYR A 247 -8.37 0.87 21.06
CA TYR A 247 -8.74 0.87 19.65
C TYR A 247 -10.25 0.92 19.47
N SER A 248 -10.71 1.41 18.32
CA SER A 248 -12.12 1.51 17.97
C SER A 248 -12.30 1.14 16.49
N LEU A 249 -13.32 0.34 16.20
CA LEU A 249 -13.70 -0.07 14.84
C LEU A 249 -14.81 0.79 14.24
N ASP A 250 -15.56 1.49 15.08
CA ASP A 250 -16.70 2.32 14.72
C ASP A 250 -16.47 3.82 14.98
N GLY A 251 -15.30 4.18 15.53
CA GLY A 251 -14.91 5.53 15.90
C GLY A 251 -15.55 6.04 17.20
N ASN A 252 -16.46 5.30 17.81
CA ASN A 252 -17.24 5.74 18.97
C ASN A 252 -17.00 4.88 20.21
N ASN A 253 -16.83 3.56 20.03
CA ASN A 253 -16.62 2.61 21.11
C ASN A 253 -15.15 2.21 21.19
N TRP A 254 -14.48 2.67 22.25
CA TRP A 254 -13.07 2.38 22.51
C TRP A 254 -12.91 1.14 23.37
N THR A 255 -12.20 0.15 22.84
CA THR A 255 -11.91 -1.12 23.50
C THR A 255 -10.44 -1.17 23.90
N LEU A 256 -10.16 -1.72 25.09
CA LEU A 256 -8.79 -1.93 25.55
C LEU A 256 -8.12 -3.05 24.72
N TYR A 257 -6.95 -2.76 24.16
CA TYR A 257 -6.18 -3.73 23.41
C TYR A 257 -5.46 -4.72 24.35
N SER A 258 -5.68 -6.01 24.16
CA SER A 258 -5.14 -7.09 24.99
C SER A 258 -3.82 -7.68 24.48
N GLY A 259 -3.27 -7.18 23.37
CA GLY A 259 -2.08 -7.74 22.73
C GLY A 259 -2.37 -8.83 21.69
N GLN A 260 -3.64 -9.17 21.45
CA GLN A 260 -4.05 -10.18 20.48
C GLN A 260 -4.33 -9.56 19.11
N ASN A 261 -4.01 -10.31 18.05
CA ASN A 261 -4.38 -9.93 16.69
C ASN A 261 -5.91 -9.97 16.56
N PHE A 262 -6.47 -9.02 15.82
CA PHE A 262 -7.89 -8.99 15.50
C PHE A 262 -8.12 -9.06 13.99
N GLU A 263 -9.27 -9.59 13.63
CA GLU A 263 -9.71 -9.75 12.26
C GLU A 263 -10.23 -8.43 11.69
N ILE A 264 -9.90 -8.19 10.43
CA ILE A 264 -10.27 -6.99 9.67
C ILE A 264 -11.01 -7.44 8.42
N ASN A 265 -12.10 -6.75 8.14
CA ASN A 265 -12.91 -6.94 6.94
C ASN A 265 -12.69 -5.79 5.96
N PRO A 266 -12.92 -6.00 4.66
CA PRO A 266 -12.97 -4.93 3.67
C PRO A 266 -13.97 -3.84 4.08
N GLY A 267 -13.51 -2.59 4.05
CA GLY A 267 -14.28 -1.41 4.46
C GLY A 267 -14.11 -1.04 5.93
N ASP A 268 -13.47 -1.87 6.75
CA ASP A 268 -13.26 -1.57 8.16
C ASP A 268 -12.30 -0.38 8.34
N ARG A 269 -12.60 0.43 9.35
CA ARG A 269 -11.78 1.56 9.78
C ARG A 269 -11.37 1.34 11.21
N VAL A 270 -10.07 1.38 11.48
CA VAL A 270 -9.52 1.16 12.82
C VAL A 270 -8.85 2.42 13.29
N ALA A 271 -9.37 2.98 14.38
CA ALA A 271 -8.73 4.04 15.13
C ALA A 271 -7.99 3.44 16.33
N ALA A 272 -6.79 3.94 16.65
CA ALA A 272 -6.05 3.53 17.84
C ALA A 272 -5.35 4.71 18.52
N MET A 273 -5.21 4.64 19.85
CA MET A 273 -4.49 5.62 20.66
C MET A 273 -3.86 4.97 21.89
N ALA A 274 -2.82 5.59 22.44
CA ALA A 274 -2.20 5.23 23.70
C ALA A 274 -2.63 6.22 24.78
N ALA A 275 -3.37 5.73 25.78
CA ALA A 275 -3.81 6.52 26.92
C ALA A 275 -2.82 6.38 28.09
N SER A 276 -2.56 7.49 28.76
CA SER A 276 -1.60 7.60 29.86
C SER A 276 -2.07 6.90 31.13
N LEU A 277 -1.17 6.12 31.75
CA LEU A 277 -1.35 5.59 33.10
C LEU A 277 -0.85 6.55 34.18
N LYS A 278 -0.08 7.57 33.81
CA LYS A 278 0.58 8.52 34.71
C LYS A 278 0.34 9.95 34.20
N PRO A 279 -0.87 10.50 34.38
CA PRO A 279 -1.28 11.78 33.80
C PRO A 279 -0.47 12.99 34.31
N GLY A 280 0.27 12.85 35.42
CA GLY A 280 1.19 13.88 35.91
C GLY A 280 2.56 13.91 35.20
N SER A 281 2.84 12.93 34.34
CA SER A 281 4.11 12.82 33.61
C SER A 281 3.91 12.63 32.11
N TRP A 282 2.76 12.08 31.69
CA TRP A 282 2.46 11.70 30.33
C TRP A 282 1.07 12.15 29.91
N ALA A 283 0.96 12.79 28.75
CA ALA A 283 -0.30 13.09 28.07
C ALA A 283 -0.59 12.00 27.04
N ASP A 284 -1.88 11.81 26.72
CA ASP A 284 -2.33 10.82 25.74
C ASP A 284 -1.72 11.06 24.36
N SER A 285 -1.60 9.99 23.57
CA SER A 285 -1.14 10.13 22.19
C SER A 285 -2.21 10.72 21.29
N GLY A 286 -1.82 11.18 20.10
CA GLY A 286 -2.76 11.37 19.00
C GLY A 286 -3.46 10.07 18.61
N VAL A 287 -4.61 10.19 17.93
CA VAL A 287 -5.33 9.07 17.33
C VAL A 287 -4.76 8.79 15.95
N ILE A 288 -4.37 7.54 15.70
CA ILE A 288 -4.04 7.02 14.37
C ILE A 288 -5.28 6.36 13.78
N LEU A 289 -5.49 6.53 12.47
CA LEU A 289 -6.63 5.96 11.75
C LEU A 289 -6.12 5.24 10.50
N ASN A 290 -6.45 3.97 10.37
CA ASN A 290 -6.24 3.19 9.16
C ASN A 290 -7.59 2.71 8.60
N ALA A 291 -7.72 2.72 7.28
CA ALA A 291 -8.83 2.09 6.57
C ALA A 291 -8.29 0.92 5.75
N TYR A 292 -9.02 -0.19 5.72
CA TYR A 292 -8.65 -1.39 4.99
C TYR A 292 -9.72 -1.68 3.96
N ASN A 293 -9.45 -1.40 2.69
CA ASN A 293 -10.40 -1.65 1.60
C ASN A 293 -9.93 -2.85 0.77
N ALA A 294 -10.87 -3.51 0.10
CA ALA A 294 -10.54 -4.48 -0.92
C ALA A 294 -10.59 -3.83 -2.30
N ASP A 295 -9.73 -4.28 -3.21
CA ASP A 295 -9.93 -4.04 -4.63
C ASP A 295 -11.10 -4.90 -5.11
N PRO A 296 -12.15 -4.31 -5.72
CA PRO A 296 -13.32 -5.06 -6.14
C PRO A 296 -12.97 -6.13 -7.19
N VAL A 297 -13.42 -7.36 -6.97
CA VAL A 297 -13.20 -8.48 -7.89
C VAL A 297 -14.39 -8.61 -8.83
N GLN A 298 -14.14 -8.62 -10.14
CA GLN A 298 -15.19 -8.87 -11.13
C GLN A 298 -15.62 -10.33 -11.11
N LEU A 299 -16.91 -10.59 -10.98
CA LEU A 299 -17.45 -11.96 -11.02
C LEU A 299 -17.30 -12.56 -12.43
N GLU A 300 -16.91 -13.82 -12.52
CA GLU A 300 -16.78 -14.54 -13.79
C GLU A 300 -17.66 -15.79 -13.82
N ILE A 301 -18.64 -15.83 -14.73
CA ILE A 301 -19.60 -16.92 -14.81
C ILE A 301 -19.34 -17.79 -16.03
N GLY A 302 -19.21 -19.08 -15.80
CA GLY A 302 -19.14 -20.13 -16.81
C GLY A 302 -20.50 -20.81 -16.97
N LEU A 303 -20.84 -21.15 -18.21
CA LEU A 303 -22.04 -21.90 -18.56
C LEU A 303 -21.66 -23.20 -19.27
N SER A 304 -22.28 -24.29 -18.87
CA SER A 304 -22.13 -25.60 -19.52
C SER A 304 -23.49 -26.25 -19.69
N ALA A 305 -23.87 -26.59 -20.92
CA ALA A 305 -25.06 -27.36 -21.19
C ALA A 305 -24.74 -28.85 -21.10
N PHE A 306 -25.55 -29.61 -20.37
CA PHE A 306 -25.34 -31.05 -20.24
C PHE A 306 -25.51 -31.80 -21.57
N HIS A 307 -26.43 -31.34 -22.41
CA HIS A 307 -26.57 -31.79 -23.81
C HIS A 307 -26.62 -30.60 -24.76
N ASN A 308 -25.86 -30.69 -25.86
CA ASN A 308 -25.93 -29.78 -26.99
C ASN A 308 -25.43 -30.52 -28.26
N PRO A 309 -26.32 -30.91 -29.19
CA PRO A 309 -27.75 -30.59 -29.24
C PRO A 309 -28.60 -31.40 -28.26
N ILE A 310 -29.81 -30.92 -27.97
CA ILE A 310 -30.83 -31.58 -27.12
C ILE A 310 -31.95 -32.19 -27.97
N ASN A 311 -32.57 -33.28 -27.51
CA ASN A 311 -33.71 -33.91 -28.18
C ASN A 311 -35.06 -33.68 -27.47
N TYR A 312 -36.16 -34.07 -28.12
CA TYR A 312 -37.53 -33.87 -27.62
C TYR A 312 -37.80 -34.57 -26.27
N GLU A 313 -37.26 -35.76 -26.05
CA GLU A 313 -37.44 -36.52 -24.81
C GLU A 313 -36.71 -35.84 -23.63
N GLN A 314 -35.49 -35.35 -23.86
CA GLN A 314 -34.67 -34.62 -22.88
C GLN A 314 -35.28 -33.28 -22.44
N LEU A 315 -36.14 -32.69 -23.27
CA LEU A 315 -36.96 -31.50 -22.95
C LEU A 315 -38.23 -31.83 -22.16
N GLY A 316 -38.48 -33.10 -21.83
CA GLY A 316 -39.69 -33.57 -21.15
C GLY A 316 -40.84 -33.93 -22.10
N GLY A 317 -40.58 -34.00 -23.41
CA GLY A 317 -41.55 -34.42 -24.41
C GLY A 317 -41.93 -35.90 -24.25
N ARG A 318 -43.21 -36.22 -24.41
CA ARG A 318 -43.72 -37.60 -24.28
C ARG A 318 -43.74 -38.29 -25.64
N MET A 319 -43.06 -39.45 -25.75
CA MET A 319 -43.12 -40.30 -26.94
C MET A 319 -44.09 -41.46 -26.72
N VAL A 320 -44.72 -41.93 -27.81
CA VAL A 320 -45.74 -43.00 -27.77
C VAL A 320 -45.15 -44.34 -27.31
N SER A 321 -43.85 -44.55 -27.52
CA SER A 321 -43.13 -45.79 -27.18
C SER A 321 -42.56 -45.83 -25.76
N SER A 322 -42.39 -44.70 -25.08
CA SER A 322 -41.80 -44.63 -23.73
C SER A 322 -42.90 -44.71 -22.66
N LYS A 323 -43.21 -45.94 -22.24
CA LYS A 323 -44.20 -46.21 -21.19
C LYS A 323 -43.75 -45.82 -19.77
N ASN A 324 -42.47 -45.47 -19.58
CA ASN A 324 -41.90 -45.07 -18.30
C ASN A 324 -41.12 -43.75 -18.47
N ASP A 325 -41.54 -42.76 -17.68
CA ASP A 325 -40.88 -41.52 -17.26
C ASP A 325 -40.05 -40.76 -18.31
N ALA A 326 -40.59 -39.63 -18.77
CA ALA A 326 -39.83 -38.61 -19.50
C ALA A 326 -38.59 -38.24 -18.67
N ALA A 327 -37.39 -38.56 -19.18
CA ALA A 327 -36.13 -38.20 -18.55
C ALA A 327 -35.96 -36.68 -18.63
N THR A 328 -36.49 -35.99 -17.62
CA THR A 328 -36.33 -34.54 -17.45
C THR A 328 -34.93 -34.32 -16.88
N GLY A 329 -34.04 -33.61 -17.59
CA GLY A 329 -32.75 -33.31 -16.99
C GLY A 329 -31.62 -33.00 -17.96
N SER A 330 -31.81 -32.02 -18.84
CA SER A 330 -30.67 -31.39 -19.51
C SER A 330 -30.48 -29.94 -19.03
N PRO A 331 -30.24 -29.69 -17.72
CA PRO A 331 -30.07 -28.33 -17.23
C PRO A 331 -28.81 -27.68 -17.81
N VAL A 332 -28.78 -26.35 -17.78
CA VAL A 332 -27.54 -25.59 -17.94
C VAL A 332 -26.90 -25.42 -16.57
N PHE A 333 -25.68 -25.91 -16.41
CA PHE A 333 -24.88 -25.71 -15.22
C PHE A 333 -24.18 -24.35 -15.26
N VAL A 334 -24.34 -23.58 -14.18
CA VAL A 334 -23.71 -22.29 -13.95
C VAL A 334 -22.64 -22.46 -12.90
N SER A 335 -21.41 -22.05 -13.21
CA SER A 335 -20.27 -22.12 -12.29
C SER A 335 -19.60 -20.75 -12.14
N LEU A 336 -19.02 -20.48 -10.97
CA LEU A 336 -18.16 -19.32 -10.75
C LEU A 336 -16.71 -19.69 -11.10
N LEU A 337 -16.20 -19.14 -12.20
CA LEU A 337 -14.89 -19.49 -12.75
C LEU A 337 -13.73 -18.97 -11.91
N ASN A 338 -13.90 -17.80 -11.29
CA ASN A 338 -12.90 -17.15 -10.47
C ASN A 338 -13.14 -17.33 -8.97
N SER A 339 -13.76 -18.44 -8.58
CA SER A 339 -14.06 -18.75 -7.17
C SER A 339 -12.79 -18.78 -6.30
N GLU A 340 -11.63 -19.17 -6.84
CA GLU A 340 -10.36 -19.16 -6.11
C GLU A 340 -9.89 -17.75 -5.69
N ASN A 341 -10.28 -16.71 -6.44
CA ASN A 341 -9.92 -15.32 -6.15
C ASN A 341 -10.83 -14.66 -5.10
N ILE A 342 -11.92 -15.33 -4.72
CA ILE A 342 -12.95 -14.81 -3.81
C ILE A 342 -13.01 -15.74 -2.61
N PRO A 343 -12.60 -15.31 -1.40
CA PRO A 343 -12.69 -16.13 -0.20
C PRO A 343 -14.12 -16.66 0.03
N ASN A 344 -14.23 -17.90 0.52
CA ASN A 344 -15.52 -18.59 0.72
C ASN A 344 -16.52 -17.78 1.57
N ARG A 345 -16.02 -17.01 2.54
CA ARG A 345 -16.80 -16.08 3.38
C ARG A 345 -17.52 -14.98 2.59
N TYR A 346 -16.97 -14.57 1.44
CA TYR A 346 -17.56 -13.58 0.54
C TYR A 346 -18.34 -14.22 -0.62
N GLN A 347 -18.23 -15.53 -0.79
CA GLN A 347 -19.07 -16.31 -1.68
C GLN A 347 -20.40 -16.65 -0.98
N SER A 348 -21.28 -15.67 -0.88
CA SER A 348 -22.63 -15.84 -0.31
C SER A 348 -23.68 -15.06 -1.08
N SER A 349 -24.94 -15.46 -0.87
CA SER A 349 -26.11 -14.76 -1.41
C SER A 349 -26.31 -13.34 -0.87
N ASP A 350 -25.54 -12.95 0.17
CA ASP A 350 -25.52 -11.58 0.71
C ASP A 350 -24.60 -10.65 -0.09
N HIS A 351 -23.68 -11.22 -0.88
CA HIS A 351 -22.67 -10.47 -1.62
C HIS A 351 -22.93 -10.45 -3.12
N PHE A 352 -23.52 -11.49 -3.71
CA PHE A 352 -23.96 -11.49 -5.10
C PHE A 352 -25.13 -12.45 -5.34
N LYS A 353 -25.82 -12.25 -6.48
CA LYS A 353 -26.92 -13.11 -6.95
C LYS A 353 -26.72 -13.46 -8.43
N ILE A 354 -27.23 -14.62 -8.83
CA ILE A 354 -27.26 -15.04 -10.23
C ILE A 354 -28.65 -14.71 -10.80
N ALA A 355 -28.68 -14.02 -11.94
CA ALA A 355 -29.88 -13.74 -12.72
C ALA A 355 -29.73 -14.33 -14.12
N TRP A 356 -30.82 -14.80 -14.70
CA TRP A 356 -30.80 -15.43 -16.02
C TRP A 356 -32.08 -15.18 -16.80
N SER A 357 -32.01 -15.41 -18.12
CA SER A 357 -33.15 -15.34 -19.03
C SER A 357 -33.07 -16.44 -20.09
N PHE A 358 -34.24 -16.96 -20.46
CA PHE A 358 -34.45 -18.00 -21.49
C PHE A 358 -35.14 -17.45 -22.76
N ASP A 359 -35.68 -16.24 -22.68
CA ASP A 359 -36.38 -15.55 -23.78
C ASP A 359 -35.47 -14.59 -24.55
N GLY A 360 -34.19 -14.50 -24.18
CA GLY A 360 -33.20 -13.61 -24.78
C GLY A 360 -33.26 -12.16 -24.28
N SER A 361 -34.15 -11.85 -23.32
CA SER A 361 -34.17 -10.56 -22.63
C SER A 361 -32.89 -10.33 -21.80
N ASP A 362 -32.66 -9.09 -21.37
CA ASP A 362 -31.52 -8.77 -20.50
C ASP A 362 -31.79 -9.28 -19.07
N PRO A 363 -30.98 -10.24 -18.55
CA PRO A 363 -31.17 -10.76 -17.20
C PRO A 363 -30.96 -9.71 -16.11
N LEU A 364 -30.30 -8.57 -16.39
CA LEU A 364 -30.16 -7.48 -15.41
C LEU A 364 -31.47 -6.71 -15.17
N ALA A 365 -32.39 -6.74 -16.14
CA ALA A 365 -33.69 -6.08 -16.06
C ALA A 365 -34.76 -6.94 -15.35
N ILE A 366 -34.51 -8.24 -15.21
CA ILE A 366 -35.41 -9.21 -14.58
C ILE A 366 -34.89 -9.50 -13.17
N ILE A 367 -35.40 -8.75 -12.18
CA ILE A 367 -34.96 -8.85 -10.77
C ILE A 367 -35.84 -9.84 -9.98
N ASP A 368 -36.75 -10.58 -10.62
CA ASP A 368 -37.66 -11.49 -9.92
C ASP A 368 -37.11 -12.93 -9.83
N ASN A 369 -36.55 -13.19 -8.64
CA ASN A 369 -36.76 -14.36 -7.79
C ASN A 369 -36.44 -15.77 -8.32
N ILE A 370 -35.16 -16.14 -8.20
CA ILE A 370 -34.83 -17.40 -7.53
C ILE A 370 -33.87 -17.08 -6.38
N GLU A 371 -34.37 -17.19 -5.15
CA GLU A 371 -33.56 -17.07 -3.94
C GLU A 371 -32.66 -18.30 -3.79
N GLN A 372 -31.61 -18.38 -4.62
CA GLN A 372 -30.56 -19.33 -4.33
C GLN A 372 -29.75 -18.79 -3.15
N ARG A 373 -30.06 -19.30 -1.97
CA ARG A 373 -29.29 -19.02 -0.75
C ARG A 373 -28.10 -19.97 -0.72
N PHE A 374 -26.93 -19.40 -0.65
CA PHE A 374 -25.67 -20.12 -0.47
C PHE A 374 -24.76 -19.29 0.44
N SER A 375 -23.89 -19.99 1.16
CA SER A 375 -22.95 -19.38 2.09
C SER A 375 -21.72 -20.27 2.20
N GLY A 376 -20.53 -19.67 2.20
CA GLY A 376 -19.28 -20.42 2.39
C GLY A 376 -18.79 -21.11 1.11
N GLY A 377 -19.10 -20.55 -0.06
CA GLY A 377 -18.72 -21.09 -1.36
C GLY A 377 -19.92 -21.24 -2.31
N PHE A 378 -19.68 -21.00 -3.60
CA PHE A 378 -20.68 -21.21 -4.64
C PHE A 378 -20.42 -22.54 -5.36
N ALA A 379 -21.24 -23.55 -5.06
CA ALA A 379 -21.13 -24.89 -5.65
C ALA A 379 -21.64 -24.97 -7.10
N GLY A 380 -22.19 -23.88 -7.64
CA GLY A 380 -22.86 -23.85 -8.93
C GLY A 380 -24.38 -23.98 -8.83
N THR A 381 -25.03 -23.78 -9.97
CA THR A 381 -26.50 -23.79 -10.09
C THR A 381 -26.91 -24.51 -11.35
N GLU A 382 -27.91 -25.37 -11.24
CA GLU A 382 -28.56 -25.99 -12.40
C GLU A 382 -29.78 -25.16 -12.80
N LEU A 383 -29.76 -24.64 -14.01
CA LEU A 383 -30.89 -23.95 -14.63
C LEU A 383 -31.70 -24.98 -15.42
N GLY A 384 -32.80 -25.42 -14.81
CA GLY A 384 -33.80 -26.24 -15.49
C GLY A 384 -34.63 -25.40 -16.47
N TYR A 385 -34.90 -25.96 -17.63
CA TYR A 385 -35.80 -25.40 -18.64
C TYR A 385 -36.67 -26.52 -19.23
N THR A 386 -37.84 -26.16 -19.75
CA THR A 386 -38.84 -27.08 -20.26
C THR A 386 -39.10 -26.88 -21.75
N LEU A 387 -39.89 -27.77 -22.36
CA LEU A 387 -40.34 -27.63 -23.74
C LEU A 387 -41.10 -26.29 -23.97
N ASP A 388 -41.85 -25.81 -22.98
CA ASP A 388 -42.59 -24.55 -23.09
C ASP A 388 -41.64 -23.34 -23.15
N ASP A 389 -40.56 -23.36 -22.36
CA ASP A 389 -39.52 -22.34 -22.40
C ASP A 389 -38.81 -22.30 -23.76
N TRP A 390 -38.67 -23.45 -24.42
CA TRP A 390 -38.03 -23.58 -25.73
C TRP A 390 -38.81 -22.85 -26.84
N GLY A 391 -40.15 -22.87 -26.77
CA GLY A 391 -41.02 -22.10 -27.68
C GLY A 391 -40.91 -22.46 -29.17
N GLY A 392 -40.41 -23.67 -29.50
CA GLY A 392 -40.28 -24.16 -30.89
C GLY A 392 -39.12 -23.54 -31.69
N ARG A 393 -38.16 -22.89 -31.03
CA ARG A 393 -36.99 -22.27 -31.65
C ARG A 393 -36.00 -23.32 -32.19
N ASP A 394 -35.21 -22.96 -33.20
CA ASP A 394 -34.15 -23.82 -33.73
C ASP A 394 -32.91 -23.84 -32.82
N GLU A 395 -32.69 -22.73 -32.10
CA GLU A 395 -31.66 -22.56 -31.09
C GLU A 395 -32.27 -21.91 -29.84
N PHE A 396 -31.84 -22.37 -28.67
CA PHE A 396 -32.24 -21.84 -27.38
C PHE A 396 -31.06 -21.12 -26.73
N GLU A 397 -31.18 -19.80 -26.61
CA GLU A 397 -30.17 -18.97 -25.99
C GLU A 397 -30.47 -18.83 -24.49
N VAL A 398 -29.49 -19.18 -23.66
CA VAL A 398 -29.52 -18.93 -22.22
C VAL A 398 -28.53 -17.83 -21.90
N LYS A 399 -29.00 -16.74 -21.28
CA LYS A 399 -28.17 -15.62 -20.81
C LYS A 399 -28.13 -15.62 -19.29
N VAL A 400 -26.95 -15.44 -18.71
CA VAL A 400 -26.73 -15.45 -17.27
C VAL A 400 -25.79 -14.33 -16.88
N VAL A 401 -26.06 -13.70 -15.74
CA VAL A 401 -25.23 -12.65 -15.15
C VAL A 401 -25.16 -12.84 -13.64
N ALA A 402 -23.99 -12.58 -13.05
CA ALA A 402 -23.85 -12.43 -11.62
C ALA A 402 -23.85 -10.95 -11.24
N LYS A 403 -24.81 -10.56 -10.42
CA LYS A 403 -24.99 -9.20 -9.95
C LYS A 403 -24.45 -9.06 -8.54
N SER A 404 -23.54 -8.11 -8.34
CA SER A 404 -23.02 -7.74 -7.04
C SER A 404 -24.08 -7.03 -6.20
N LEU A 405 -24.21 -7.44 -4.95
CA LEU A 405 -24.97 -6.72 -3.91
C LEU A 405 -24.05 -5.84 -3.05
N ASN A 406 -22.74 -6.12 -3.06
CA ASN A 406 -21.74 -5.34 -2.36
C ASN A 406 -20.67 -4.82 -3.33
N PRO A 407 -20.90 -3.65 -3.96
CA PRO A 407 -19.99 -3.08 -4.96
C PRO A 407 -18.62 -2.67 -4.38
N GLY A 408 -18.49 -2.62 -3.05
CA GLY A 408 -17.22 -2.34 -2.39
C GLY A 408 -16.22 -3.49 -2.42
N ILE A 409 -16.67 -4.71 -2.74
CA ILE A 409 -15.81 -5.91 -2.79
C ILE A 409 -15.97 -6.73 -4.09
N LEU A 410 -17.12 -6.64 -4.77
CA LEU A 410 -17.41 -7.41 -5.98
C LEU A 410 -18.02 -6.50 -7.05
N THR A 411 -17.71 -6.75 -8.31
CA THR A 411 -18.38 -6.11 -9.46
C THR A 411 -19.13 -7.12 -10.30
N ASP A 412 -20.14 -6.62 -11.03
CA ASP A 412 -21.02 -7.45 -11.86
C ASP A 412 -20.22 -8.21 -12.93
N SER A 413 -20.66 -9.44 -13.22
CA SER A 413 -20.09 -10.20 -14.32
C SER A 413 -20.53 -9.62 -15.67
N PRO A 414 -19.76 -9.83 -16.74
CA PRO A 414 -20.32 -9.72 -18.08
C PRO A 414 -21.48 -10.72 -18.26
N ILE A 415 -22.38 -10.45 -19.21
CA ILE A 415 -23.45 -11.38 -19.56
C ILE A 415 -22.81 -12.58 -20.29
N SER A 416 -22.87 -13.74 -19.66
CA SER A 416 -22.47 -15.02 -20.27
C SER A 416 -23.65 -15.58 -21.06
N LYS A 417 -23.37 -16.15 -22.23
CA LYS A 417 -24.40 -16.74 -23.10
C LYS A 417 -23.97 -18.11 -23.62
N ILE A 418 -24.95 -18.99 -23.77
CA ILE A 418 -24.79 -20.29 -24.42
C ILE A 418 -25.97 -20.51 -25.37
N SER A 419 -25.69 -21.01 -26.57
CA SER A 419 -26.72 -21.42 -27.54
C SER A 419 -26.78 -22.95 -27.59
N ILE A 420 -27.97 -23.50 -27.35
CA ILE A 420 -28.24 -24.93 -27.36
C ILE A 420 -29.04 -25.24 -28.62
N GLY A 421 -28.50 -26.10 -29.48
CA GLY A 421 -29.21 -26.58 -30.67
C GLY A 421 -30.19 -27.71 -30.34
N ILE A 422 -31.15 -27.95 -31.23
CA ILE A 422 -32.08 -29.08 -31.14
C ILE A 422 -31.75 -30.16 -32.18
N ASP A 423 -31.67 -31.42 -31.73
CA ASP A 423 -31.58 -32.58 -32.62
C ASP A 423 -33.00 -32.99 -33.04
N LYS A 424 -33.37 -32.62 -34.28
CA LYS A 424 -34.70 -32.86 -34.81
C LYS A 424 -34.83 -34.29 -35.32
N MET A 425 -35.70 -35.06 -34.69
CA MET A 425 -36.12 -36.35 -35.21
C MET A 425 -36.91 -36.15 -36.52
N ARG A 426 -36.48 -36.78 -37.61
CA ARG A 426 -37.22 -36.80 -38.87
C ARG A 426 -38.31 -37.86 -38.80
N LEU A 427 -39.55 -37.43 -38.70
CA LEU A 427 -40.70 -38.33 -38.77
C LEU A 427 -40.82 -38.90 -40.19
N GLY A 428 -40.96 -40.22 -40.29
CA GLY A 428 -41.27 -40.88 -41.55
C GLY A 428 -42.68 -40.52 -42.04
N PRO A 429 -43.00 -40.76 -43.34
CA PRO A 429 -44.36 -40.59 -43.82
C PRO A 429 -45.32 -41.46 -43.00
N PRO A 430 -46.52 -40.96 -42.65
CA PRO A 430 -47.50 -41.76 -41.92
C PRO A 430 -47.84 -43.00 -42.77
N THR A 431 -47.74 -44.18 -42.16
CA THR A 431 -48.21 -45.40 -42.80
C THR A 431 -49.72 -45.48 -42.58
N GLY A 432 -50.47 -45.38 -43.67
CA GLY A 432 -51.91 -45.62 -43.68
C GLY A 432 -52.19 -47.06 -44.12
N ASN A 433 -53.25 -47.65 -43.61
CA ASN A 433 -53.79 -48.91 -44.11
C ASN A 433 -54.61 -48.71 -45.40
N VAL A 434 -54.20 -47.80 -46.28
CA VAL A 434 -54.91 -47.45 -47.51
C VAL A 434 -54.02 -47.82 -48.69
N ASN A 435 -54.53 -48.61 -49.63
CA ASN A 435 -53.81 -49.00 -50.83
C ASN A 435 -53.69 -47.82 -51.83
N GLU A 436 -52.91 -47.98 -52.90
CA GLU A 436 -52.70 -46.95 -53.94
C GLU A 436 -53.99 -46.51 -54.66
N SER A 437 -55.10 -47.24 -54.47
CA SER A 437 -56.42 -46.95 -55.07
C SER A 437 -57.37 -46.21 -54.12
N GLY A 438 -56.96 -45.96 -52.87
CA GLY A 438 -57.80 -45.28 -51.87
C GLY A 438 -58.66 -46.22 -51.02
N ASP A 439 -58.51 -47.54 -51.15
CA ASP A 439 -59.27 -48.53 -50.39
C ASP A 439 -58.53 -48.98 -49.13
N LEU A 440 -59.29 -49.19 -48.04
CA LEU A 440 -58.78 -49.73 -46.80
C LEU A 440 -58.34 -51.19 -46.99
N VAL A 441 -57.14 -51.51 -46.52
CA VAL A 441 -56.62 -52.88 -46.46
C VAL A 441 -57.25 -53.57 -45.23
N GLY A 442 -58.37 -54.27 -45.45
CA GLY A 442 -59.12 -55.03 -44.44
C GLY A 442 -60.23 -54.23 -43.73
N ASP A 443 -60.97 -54.87 -42.81
CA ASP A 443 -62.15 -54.32 -42.11
C ASP A 443 -61.81 -53.27 -41.01
N GLN A 444 -60.62 -52.69 -41.01
CA GLN A 444 -60.18 -51.76 -39.98
C GLN A 444 -60.44 -50.30 -40.35
N LYS A 445 -60.94 -49.51 -39.39
CA LYS A 445 -61.01 -48.04 -39.47
C LYS A 445 -59.63 -47.47 -39.79
N ILE A 446 -59.57 -46.35 -40.52
CA ILE A 446 -58.32 -45.64 -40.87
C ILE A 446 -57.41 -45.59 -39.63
N ALA A 447 -56.30 -46.31 -39.69
CA ALA A 447 -55.29 -46.31 -38.65
C ALA A 447 -54.07 -45.59 -39.21
N MET A 448 -53.79 -44.40 -38.68
CA MET A 448 -52.56 -43.67 -38.96
C MET A 448 -51.61 -43.90 -37.80
N SER A 449 -50.49 -44.56 -38.05
CA SER A 449 -49.41 -44.69 -37.07
C SER A 449 -48.19 -43.91 -37.55
N PRO A 450 -47.61 -43.01 -36.73
CA PRO A 450 -46.33 -42.41 -37.04
C PRO A 450 -45.24 -43.49 -36.99
N MET A 451 -44.36 -43.54 -37.99
CA MET A 451 -43.10 -44.28 -37.90
C MET A 451 -42.04 -43.38 -37.26
N ALA A 452 -41.41 -43.88 -36.21
CA ALA A 452 -40.27 -43.25 -35.55
C ALA A 452 -39.01 -43.32 -36.42
#